data_AF-A0A415L5D8-F1
#
_entry.id   AF-A0A415L5D8-F1
#
_cell.length_a   1.000
_cell.length_b   1.000
_cell.length_c   1.000
_cell.angle_alpha   90.00
_cell.angle_beta   90.00
_cell.angle_gamma   90.00
#
_symmetry.space_group_name_H-M   'P 1'
#
loop_
_entity.id
_entity.type
_entity.pdbx_description
1 polymer ?
#
loop_
_entity_poly.entity_id
_entity_poly.type
_entity_poly.pdbx_seq_one_letter_code
_entity_poly.pdbx_strand_id
1 'polypeptide(L)'
;MRYLSQRFTMPNRMAMAVLNDIGTEELAHLEMVSTIVHQLTKDLSMEEIEKSGFGPYYIDHTVGVWPQAAGGVPFNACEFQSKGDPITDLFEDLAADGAIV
;
A
#
# COMPACT_ATOMS: atom_id res chain seq x y z
N MET A 1 -2.29 -1.53 6.18
CA MET A 1 -2.54 -2.39 7.36
C MET A 1 -2.56 -1.64 8.68
N ARG A 2 -1.83 -0.53 8.82
CA ARG A 2 -1.84 0.36 10.00
C ARG A 2 -3.19 0.53 10.69
N TYR A 3 -4.19 1.11 10.00
CA TYR A 3 -5.51 1.42 10.57
C TYR A 3 -6.21 0.17 11.15
N LEU A 4 -6.11 -0.96 10.45
CA LEU A 4 -6.66 -2.25 10.89
C LEU A 4 -5.96 -2.81 12.14
N SER A 5 -4.70 -2.46 12.37
CA SER A 5 -3.94 -2.85 13.57
C SER A 5 -4.23 -1.92 14.75
N GLN A 6 -4.20 -0.61 14.54
CA GLN A 6 -4.37 0.40 15.59
C GLN A 6 -5.77 0.40 16.20
N ARG A 7 -6.82 -0.01 15.46
CA ARG A 7 -8.20 -0.04 15.97
C ARG A 7 -8.35 -0.83 17.28
N PHE A 8 -7.53 -1.85 17.51
CA PHE A 8 -7.66 -2.74 18.68
C PHE A 8 -7.27 -2.08 20.00
N THR A 9 -6.50 -0.98 19.95
CA THR A 9 -6.07 -0.20 21.12
C THR A 9 -6.76 1.15 21.21
N MET A 10 -7.62 1.50 20.26
CA MET A 10 -8.35 2.78 20.25
C MET A 10 -9.46 2.80 21.33
N PRO A 11 -9.39 3.67 22.35
CA PRO A 11 -10.36 3.69 23.45
C PRO A 11 -11.70 4.32 23.05
N ASN A 12 -11.70 5.19 22.03
CA ASN A 12 -12.92 5.81 21.54
C ASN A 12 -13.57 4.91 20.48
N ARG A 13 -14.80 4.44 20.76
CA ARG A 13 -15.53 3.52 19.87
C ARG A 13 -15.84 4.10 18.49
N MET A 14 -16.07 5.41 18.39
CA MET A 14 -16.30 6.06 17.10
C MET A 14 -15.02 6.11 16.29
N ALA A 15 -13.90 6.50 16.91
CA ALA A 15 -12.60 6.49 16.24
C ALA A 15 -12.18 5.07 15.82
N MET A 16 -12.44 4.06 16.65
CA MET A 16 -12.21 2.66 16.31
C MET A 16 -13.01 2.23 15.06
N ALA A 17 -14.28 2.65 14.96
CA ALA A 17 -15.10 2.38 13.79
C ALA A 17 -14.53 3.06 12.54
N VAL A 18 -14.12 4.34 12.66
CA VAL A 18 -13.48 5.08 11.56
C VAL A 18 -12.18 4.40 11.09
N LEU A 19 -11.31 3.98 12.00
CA LEU A 19 -10.09 3.23 11.64
C LEU A 19 -10.41 1.90 10.94
N ASN A 20 -11.49 1.23 11.32
CA ASN A 20 -11.94 0.02 10.64
C ASN A 20 -12.45 0.31 9.22
N ASP A 21 -13.23 1.38 9.05
CA ASP A 21 -13.80 1.79 7.78
C ASP A 21 -12.68 2.20 6.80
N ILE A 22 -11.78 3.10 7.22
CA ILE A 22 -10.61 3.52 6.42
C ILE A 22 -9.72 2.32 6.13
N GLY A 23 -9.40 1.50 7.13
CA GLY A 23 -8.56 0.32 6.92
C GLY A 23 -9.14 -0.68 5.91
N THR A 24 -10.47 -0.72 5.76
CA THR A 24 -11.16 -1.55 4.76
C THR A 24 -11.15 -0.88 3.39
N GLU A 25 -11.36 0.44 3.33
CA GLU A 25 -11.22 1.24 2.10
C GLU A 25 -9.82 1.09 1.48
N GLU A 26 -8.77 1.11 2.29
CA GLU A 26 -7.40 0.95 1.80
C GLU A 26 -7.10 -0.42 1.16
N LEU A 27 -7.88 -1.46 1.49
CA LEU A 27 -7.79 -2.74 0.77
C LEU A 27 -8.38 -2.61 -0.64
N ALA A 28 -9.42 -1.80 -0.81
CA ALA A 28 -9.95 -1.47 -2.14
C ALA A 28 -8.99 -0.57 -2.91
N HIS A 29 -8.27 0.34 -2.26
CA HIS A 29 -7.21 1.12 -2.90
C HIS A 29 -6.08 0.21 -3.42
N LEU A 30 -5.66 -0.78 -2.63
CA LEU A 30 -4.69 -1.79 -3.09
C LEU A 30 -5.19 -2.52 -4.33
N GLU A 31 -6.46 -2.92 -4.37
CA GLU A 31 -7.07 -3.57 -5.54
C GLU A 31 -7.09 -2.64 -6.76
N MET A 32 -7.47 -1.37 -6.58
CA MET A 32 -7.50 -0.37 -7.66
C MET A 32 -6.12 -0.17 -8.28
N VAL A 33 -5.09 0.07 -7.44
CA VAL A 33 -3.72 0.27 -7.92
C VAL A 33 -3.19 -0.99 -8.58
N SER A 34 -3.42 -2.16 -7.99
CA SER A 34 -3.02 -3.46 -8.58
C SER A 34 -3.65 -3.67 -9.95
N THR A 35 -4.93 -3.27 -10.09
CA THR A 35 -5.67 -3.36 -11.35
C THR A 35 -5.14 -2.39 -12.40
N ILE A 36 -4.71 -1.19 -12.01
CA ILE A 36 -4.04 -0.24 -12.90
C ILE A 36 -2.72 -0.82 -13.39
N VAL A 37 -1.87 -1.32 -12.48
CA VAL A 37 -0.58 -1.94 -12.83
C VAL A 37 -0.80 -3.10 -13.79
N HIS A 38 -1.72 -4.00 -13.49
CA HIS A 38 -2.06 -5.11 -14.38
C HIS A 38 -2.52 -4.65 -15.77
N GLN A 39 -3.35 -3.61 -15.85
CA GLN A 39 -3.82 -3.09 -17.14
C GLN A 39 -2.71 -2.42 -17.96
N LEU A 40 -1.71 -1.84 -17.32
CA LEU A 40 -0.55 -1.24 -17.98
C LEU A 40 0.47 -2.29 -18.43
N THR A 41 0.53 -3.44 -17.76
CA THR A 41 1.53 -4.48 -18.03
C THR A 41 1.00 -5.65 -18.85
N LYS A 42 -0.32 -5.86 -18.90
CA LYS A 42 -0.93 -6.90 -19.74
C LYS A 42 -0.58 -6.64 -21.21
N ASP A 43 -0.23 -7.71 -21.91
CA ASP A 43 0.06 -7.72 -23.35
C ASP A 43 1.27 -6.91 -23.81
N LEU A 44 2.13 -6.44 -22.90
CA LEU A 44 3.41 -5.81 -23.29
C LEU A 44 4.29 -6.79 -24.07
N SER A 45 4.79 -6.34 -25.22
CA SER A 45 5.81 -7.04 -25.96
C SER A 45 7.17 -6.95 -25.27
N MET A 46 8.09 -7.87 -25.59
CA MET A 46 9.44 -7.83 -25.03
C MET A 46 10.19 -6.53 -25.38
N GLU A 47 9.95 -5.99 -26.59
CA GLU A 47 10.54 -4.72 -27.01
C GLU A 47 10.03 -3.54 -26.16
N GLU A 48 8.76 -3.54 -25.77
CA GLU A 48 8.19 -2.51 -24.88
C GLU A 48 8.70 -2.66 -23.44
N ILE A 49 8.86 -3.88 -22.95
CA ILE A 49 9.43 -4.16 -21.62
C ILE A 49 10.85 -3.64 -21.51
N GLU A 50 11.69 -3.87 -22.53
CA GLU A 50 13.06 -3.37 -22.57
C GLU A 50 13.12 -1.84 -22.66
N LYS A 51 12.28 -1.22 -23.51
CA LYS A 51 12.27 0.24 -23.71
C LYS A 51 11.67 1.03 -22.55
N SER A 52 10.73 0.45 -21.80
CA SER A 52 10.04 1.12 -20.68
C SER A 52 10.84 1.13 -19.38
N GLY A 53 11.95 0.40 -19.31
CA GLY A 53 12.69 0.20 -18.05
C GLY A 53 12.00 -0.77 -17.09
N PHE A 54 10.97 -1.51 -17.54
CA PHE A 54 10.27 -2.53 -16.75
C PHE A 54 11.05 -3.86 -16.67
N GLY A 55 12.10 -4.02 -17.48
CA GLY A 55 12.96 -5.21 -17.51
C GLY A 55 13.38 -5.76 -16.14
N PRO A 56 13.94 -4.94 -15.21
CA PRO A 56 14.31 -5.40 -13.88
C PRO A 56 13.15 -6.03 -13.10
N TYR A 57 11.96 -5.41 -13.13
CA TYR A 57 10.76 -5.96 -12.49
C TYR A 57 10.31 -7.26 -13.19
N TYR A 58 10.32 -7.28 -14.53
CA TYR A 58 9.89 -8.43 -15.31
C TYR A 58 10.75 -9.67 -15.07
N ILE A 59 12.05 -9.51 -14.81
CA ILE A 59 12.95 -10.64 -14.50
C ILE A 59 12.51 -11.36 -13.22
N ASP A 60 12.14 -10.60 -12.19
CA ASP A 60 11.78 -11.17 -10.90
C ASP A 60 10.31 -11.60 -10.82
N HIS A 61 9.41 -10.89 -11.52
CA HIS A 61 7.96 -10.99 -11.32
C HIS A 61 7.14 -11.13 -12.60
N THR A 62 7.78 -11.13 -13.77
CA THR A 62 7.13 -11.14 -15.10
C THR A 62 6.10 -10.00 -15.22
N VAL A 63 4.87 -10.29 -15.64
CA VAL A 63 3.74 -9.33 -15.64
C VAL A 63 2.85 -9.47 -14.40
N GLY A 64 3.27 -10.27 -13.41
CA GLY A 64 2.57 -10.41 -12.14
C GLY A 64 2.58 -9.11 -11.35
N VAL A 65 1.55 -8.88 -10.54
CA VAL A 65 1.51 -7.73 -9.63
C VAL A 65 2.16 -8.13 -8.30
N TRP A 66 3.27 -7.47 -7.97
CA TRP A 66 4.07 -7.70 -6.78
C TRP A 66 4.18 -6.39 -5.99
N PRO A 67 3.87 -6.39 -4.68
CA PRO A 67 3.90 -5.19 -3.87
C PRO A 67 5.34 -4.77 -3.57
N GLN A 68 5.81 -3.79 -4.34
CA GLN A 68 7.10 -3.13 -4.13
C GLN A 68 7.02 -1.65 -4.51
N ALA A 69 7.93 -0.85 -3.98
CA ALA A 69 8.14 0.51 -4.45
C ALA A 69 8.76 0.51 -5.86
N ALA A 70 8.65 1.64 -6.57
CA ALA A 70 9.29 1.83 -7.87
C ALA A 70 10.82 1.61 -7.84
N GLY A 71 11.46 1.84 -6.70
CA GLY A 71 12.89 1.58 -6.47
C GLY A 71 13.26 0.12 -6.21
N GLY A 72 12.31 -0.83 -6.30
CA GLY A 72 12.58 -2.25 -6.08
C GLY A 72 12.52 -2.72 -4.63
N VAL A 73 12.14 -1.85 -3.68
CA VAL A 73 12.06 -2.20 -2.26
C VAL A 73 10.76 -2.98 -2.00
N PRO A 74 10.81 -4.24 -1.52
CA PRO A 74 9.62 -5.03 -1.25
C PRO A 74 8.81 -4.46 -0.09
N PHE A 75 7.49 -4.49 -0.22
CA PHE A 75 6.56 -4.11 0.83
C PHE A 75 6.77 -4.98 2.08
N ASN A 76 6.91 -4.37 3.26
CA ASN A 76 7.14 -5.09 4.51
C ASN A 76 6.52 -4.35 5.72
N ALA A 77 6.60 -4.95 6.90
CA ALA A 77 5.95 -4.41 8.10
C ALA A 77 6.59 -3.11 8.64
N CYS A 78 7.80 -2.75 8.22
CA CYS A 78 8.47 -1.52 8.65
C CYS A 78 7.77 -0.26 8.13
N GLU A 79 6.90 -0.38 7.11
CA GLU A 79 6.11 0.72 6.55
C GLU A 79 4.95 1.17 7.44
N PHE A 80 4.66 0.45 8.53
CA PHE A 80 3.55 0.75 9.44
C PHE A 80 4.03 1.00 10.88
N GLN A 81 3.30 1.84 11.61
CA GLN A 81 3.44 1.93 13.07
C GLN A 81 2.10 1.65 13.77
N SER A 82 2.19 1.03 14.94
CA SER A 82 1.07 0.79 15.85
C SER A 82 1.64 0.74 17.26
N LYS A 83 1.49 1.82 18.00
CA LYS A 83 2.10 2.01 19.33
C LYS A 83 1.13 1.71 20.46
N GLY A 84 -0.16 1.69 20.19
CA GLY A 84 -1.18 1.47 21.21
C GLY A 84 -1.51 2.73 22.03
N ASP A 85 -0.85 3.84 21.71
CA ASP A 85 -1.20 5.16 22.22
C ASP A 85 -2.03 5.89 21.15
N PRO A 86 -3.30 6.23 21.44
CA PRO A 86 -4.22 6.80 20.44
C PRO A 86 -3.75 8.11 19.82
N ILE A 87 -3.03 8.95 20.58
CA ILE A 87 -2.54 10.23 20.06
C ILE A 87 -1.40 9.95 19.09
N THR A 88 -0.42 9.15 19.51
CA THR A 88 0.73 8.79 18.66
C THR A 88 0.29 8.10 17.38
N ASP A 89 -0.67 7.17 17.48
CA ASP A 89 -1.19 6.43 16.33
C ASP A 89 -1.92 7.36 15.34
N LEU A 90 -2.79 8.26 15.83
CA LEU A 90 -3.48 9.24 14.95
C LEU A 90 -2.53 10.27 14.33
N PHE A 91 -1.46 10.66 15.02
CA PHE A 91 -0.45 11.54 14.42
C PHE A 91 0.33 10.82 13.32
N GLU A 92 0.60 9.53 13.47
CA GLU A 92 1.24 8.73 12.43
C GLU A 92 0.30 8.47 11.25
N ASP A 93 -1.00 8.29 11.48
CA ASP A 93 -2.03 8.23 10.44
C ASP A 93 -2.04 9.51 9.59
N LEU A 94 -2.09 10.69 10.24
CA LEU A 94 -2.04 11.99 9.55
C LEU A 94 -0.74 12.19 8.76
N ALA A 95 0.39 11.73 9.31
CA ALA A 95 1.66 11.80 8.60
C ALA A 95 1.68 10.87 7.39
N ALA A 96 1.06 9.69 7.47
CA ALA A 96 0.98 8.75 6.37
C ALA A 96 0.09 9.25 5.23
N ASP A 97 -1.10 9.76 5.54
CA ASP A 97 -2.00 10.32 4.53
C ASP A 97 -1.43 11.61 3.92
N GLY A 98 -0.77 12.44 4.73
CA GLY A 98 -0.14 13.68 4.28
C GLY A 98 1.14 13.49 3.47
N ALA A 99 1.73 12.28 3.48
CA ALA A 99 2.92 11.93 2.71
C ALA A 99 2.61 11.50 1.26
N ILE A 100 1.32 11.42 0.88
CA ILE A 100 0.90 11.18 -0.51
C ILE A 100 1.22 12.45 -1.32
N VAL A 101 2.32 12.42 -2.09
CA VAL A 101 2.75 13.47 -3.03
C VAL A 101 2.28 13.14 -4.43
#